data_AF-A0A7V8CEY2-F1
#
_entry.id   AF-A0A7V8CEY2-F1
#
_cell.length_a   1.000
_cell.length_b   1.000
_cell.length_c   1.000
_cell.angle_alpha   90.00
_cell.angle_beta   90.00
_cell.angle_gamma   90.00
#
_symmetry.space_group_name_H-M   'P 1'
#
loop_
_entity.id
_entity.type
_entity.pdbx_description
1 polymer ?
#
loop_
_entity_poly.entity_id
_entity_poly.type
_entity_poly.pdbx_seq_one_letter_code
_entity_poly.pdbx_strand_id
1 'polypeptide(L)'
;MTLTRAVALAGLLSTVTVPLAGAANARYLTLVNRAHDSVSAVEVAPAGSDAFAPRALVRRLSGGGDAVTVDLAGEGCRFDLRFTFVNGRTQVYQDVDACRGSRLAIQPWPQDRAGQARPDLRVADQQRPR
;
A
#
# COMPACT_ATOMS: atom_id res chain seq x y z
N MET A 1 -21.25 -66.13 37.52
CA MET A 1 -21.31 -64.94 38.39
C MET A 1 -20.26 -63.94 37.90
N THR A 2 -20.77 -62.82 37.38
CA THR A 2 -20.24 -61.45 37.20
C THR A 2 -18.84 -61.12 37.79
N LEU A 3 -18.01 -60.20 37.28
CA LEU A 3 -18.26 -58.86 36.72
C LEU A 3 -17.14 -58.43 35.74
N THR A 4 -17.53 -57.83 34.61
CA THR A 4 -16.64 -57.05 33.71
C THR A 4 -16.56 -55.60 34.23
N ARG A 5 -15.35 -55.10 34.50
CA ARG A 5 -15.13 -53.69 34.90
C ARG A 5 -15.23 -52.78 33.68
N ALA A 6 -16.24 -51.91 33.65
CA ALA A 6 -16.32 -50.79 32.72
C ALA A 6 -15.40 -49.66 33.19
N VAL A 7 -14.38 -49.35 32.40
CA VAL A 7 -13.55 -48.15 32.59
C VAL A 7 -14.13 -47.05 31.70
N ALA A 8 -14.75 -46.04 32.31
CA ALA A 8 -15.19 -44.84 31.63
C ALA A 8 -14.07 -43.80 31.67
N LEU A 9 -13.45 -43.49 30.53
CA LEU A 9 -12.62 -42.29 30.39
C LEU A 9 -13.48 -41.16 29.82
N ALA A 10 -13.70 -40.14 30.64
CA ALA A 10 -14.34 -38.88 30.26
C ALA A 10 -13.36 -38.04 29.40
N GLY A 11 -13.70 -37.81 28.13
CA GLY A 11 -12.95 -36.92 27.25
C GLY A 11 -13.31 -35.46 27.52
N LEU A 12 -12.32 -34.62 27.85
CA LEU A 12 -12.47 -33.16 27.86
C LEU A 12 -12.53 -32.62 26.43
N LEU A 13 -13.62 -31.94 26.08
CA LEU A 13 -13.79 -31.21 24.83
C LEU A 13 -13.37 -29.75 25.03
N SER A 14 -12.18 -29.38 24.55
CA SER A 14 -11.75 -27.98 24.46
C SER A 14 -12.37 -27.33 23.23
N THR A 15 -13.28 -26.37 23.42
CA THR A 15 -13.85 -25.58 22.33
C THR A 15 -12.88 -24.46 21.94
N VAL A 16 -12.21 -24.62 20.81
CA VAL A 16 -11.44 -23.53 20.18
C VAL A 16 -12.43 -22.58 19.53
N THR A 17 -12.60 -21.40 20.11
CA THR A 17 -13.36 -20.30 19.49
C THR A 17 -12.46 -19.62 18.46
N VAL A 18 -12.79 -19.77 17.18
CA VAL A 18 -12.14 -19.06 16.09
C VAL A 18 -12.92 -17.75 15.85
N PRO A 19 -12.30 -16.57 15.96
CA PRO A 19 -13.00 -15.33 15.63
C PRO A 19 -13.32 -15.34 14.13
N LEU A 20 -14.60 -15.21 13.79
CA LEU A 20 -15.02 -14.93 12.42
C LEU A 20 -14.65 -13.46 12.14
N ALA A 21 -13.56 -13.23 11.42
CA ALA A 21 -13.26 -11.91 10.90
C ALA A 21 -14.43 -11.50 10.00
N GLY A 22 -15.21 -10.50 10.42
CA GLY A 22 -16.27 -9.92 9.61
C GLY A 22 -15.71 -9.48 8.27
N ALA A 23 -16.47 -9.67 7.19
CA ALA A 23 -16.10 -9.24 5.85
C ALA A 23 -15.92 -7.72 5.88
N ALA A 24 -14.66 -7.28 6.06
CA ALA A 24 -14.34 -5.88 5.98
C ALA A 24 -14.79 -5.37 4.60
N ASN A 25 -15.49 -4.25 4.54
CA ASN A 25 -15.92 -3.71 3.25
C ASN A 25 -14.67 -3.37 2.43
N ALA A 26 -14.29 -4.26 1.50
CA ALA A 26 -13.09 -4.07 0.70
C ALA A 26 -13.19 -2.75 -0.07
N ARG A 27 -12.22 -1.87 0.17
CA ARG A 27 -12.09 -0.58 -0.52
C ARG A 27 -10.91 -0.67 -1.45
N TYR A 28 -11.16 -0.38 -2.72
CA TYR A 28 -10.13 -0.44 -3.74
C TYR A 28 -9.72 0.96 -4.16
N LEU A 29 -8.41 1.16 -4.34
CA LEU A 29 -7.86 2.43 -4.80
C LEU A 29 -6.85 2.17 -5.91
N THR A 30 -7.01 2.85 -7.05
CA THR A 30 -6.01 2.86 -8.11
C THR A 30 -4.91 3.85 -7.78
N LEU A 31 -3.72 3.34 -7.52
CA LEU A 31 -2.50 4.11 -7.35
C LEU A 31 -1.91 4.40 -8.73
N VAL A 32 -1.58 5.66 -9.01
CA VAL A 32 -0.89 6.08 -10.23
C VAL A 32 0.43 6.72 -9.84
N ASN A 33 1.54 6.10 -10.17
CA ASN A 33 2.85 6.62 -9.82
C ASN A 33 3.32 7.65 -10.86
N ARG A 34 3.13 8.94 -10.56
CA ARG A 34 3.63 10.04 -11.39
C ARG A 34 5.06 10.44 -11.04
N ALA A 35 5.64 9.89 -9.97
CA ALA A 35 7.05 10.06 -9.67
C ALA A 35 7.94 9.29 -10.65
N HIS A 36 9.25 9.55 -10.60
CA HIS A 36 10.25 8.91 -11.46
C HIS A 36 10.68 7.56 -10.94
N ASP A 37 10.93 7.47 -9.63
CA ASP A 37 11.29 6.21 -8.99
C ASP A 37 10.10 5.27 -8.92
N SER A 38 10.39 3.97 -8.99
CA SER A 38 9.38 2.94 -8.78
C SER A 38 9.00 2.81 -7.30
N VAL A 39 7.74 2.49 -7.03
CA VAL A 39 7.26 2.13 -5.69
C VAL A 39 7.41 0.62 -5.49
N SER A 40 8.12 0.24 -4.42
CA SER A 40 8.37 -1.15 -4.04
C SER A 40 7.39 -1.69 -2.99
N ALA A 41 6.81 -0.81 -2.16
CA ALA A 41 5.81 -1.20 -1.16
C ALA A 41 4.79 -0.09 -0.91
N VAL A 42 3.60 -0.51 -0.48
CA VAL A 42 2.55 0.37 0.06
C VAL A 42 2.05 -0.21 1.37
N GLU A 43 1.84 0.67 2.34
CA GLU A 43 1.21 0.37 3.62
C GLU A 43 0.05 1.33 3.85
N VAL A 44 -0.98 0.85 4.55
CA VAL A 44 -2.22 1.57 4.80
C VAL A 44 -2.55 1.55 6.28
N ALA A 45 -2.99 2.68 6.81
CA ALA A 45 -3.53 2.85 8.15
C ALA A 45 -4.91 3.55 8.09
N PRO A 46 -5.79 3.37 9.10
CA PRO A 46 -6.90 4.29 9.31
C PRO A 46 -6.39 5.74 9.41
N ALA A 47 -7.15 6.71 8.91
CA ALA A 47 -6.74 8.11 8.93
C ALA A 47 -6.37 8.59 10.36
N GLY A 48 -5.20 9.20 10.50
CA GLY A 48 -4.68 9.72 11.77
C GLY A 48 -4.09 8.65 12.70
N SER A 49 -3.91 7.41 12.23
CA SER A 49 -3.33 6.30 12.99
C SER A 49 -1.93 5.95 12.49
N ASP A 50 -1.04 5.54 13.40
CA ASP A 50 0.26 4.98 13.06
C ASP A 50 0.24 3.46 12.78
N ALA A 51 -0.95 2.84 12.76
CA ALA A 51 -1.14 1.40 12.55
C ALA A 51 -1.01 1.01 11.05
N PHE A 52 0.12 1.33 10.44
CA PHE A 52 0.42 1.00 9.04
C PHE A 52 0.60 -0.51 8.86
N ALA A 53 -0.19 -1.07 7.94
CA ALA A 53 -0.10 -2.46 7.56
C ALA A 53 0.15 -2.61 6.05
N PRO A 54 0.98 -3.56 5.60
CA PRO A 54 1.31 -3.73 4.19
C PRO A 54 0.09 -4.10 3.35
N ARG A 55 0.09 -3.67 2.08
CA ARG A 55 -0.84 -4.15 1.06
C ARG A 55 -0.08 -4.77 -0.10
N ALA A 56 -0.67 -5.82 -0.66
CA ALA A 56 -0.08 -6.56 -1.75
C ALA A 56 -0.04 -5.69 -3.01
N LEU A 57 1.15 -5.58 -3.60
CA LEU A 57 1.34 -5.11 -4.96
C LEU A 57 1.54 -6.32 -5.85
N VAL A 58 0.73 -6.45 -6.91
CA VAL A 58 0.88 -7.55 -7.88
C VAL A 58 2.23 -7.50 -8.61
N ARG A 59 2.87 -6.33 -8.64
CA ARG A 59 4.23 -6.07 -9.11
C ARG A 59 4.70 -4.73 -8.58
N ARG A 60 6.01 -4.48 -8.69
CA ARG A 60 6.56 -3.13 -8.51
C ARG A 60 5.82 -2.14 -9.42
N LEU A 61 5.45 -0.99 -8.88
CA LEU A 61 4.74 0.06 -9.60
C LEU A 61 5.77 1.03 -10.19
N SER A 62 5.97 0.97 -11.50
CA SER A 62 7.00 1.76 -12.18
C SER A 62 6.70 3.27 -12.08
N GLY A 63 7.72 4.10 -12.25
CA GLY A 63 7.52 5.54 -12.38
C GLY A 63 6.91 5.91 -13.75
N GLY A 64 6.61 7.19 -13.94
CA GLY A 64 6.22 7.73 -15.25
C GLY A 64 4.74 7.52 -15.64
N GLY A 65 3.86 7.21 -14.68
CA GLY A 65 2.42 7.15 -14.88
C GLY A 65 1.81 5.76 -14.85
N ASP A 66 2.61 4.75 -14.52
CA ASP A 66 2.13 3.40 -14.30
C ASP A 66 1.10 3.33 -13.16
N ALA A 67 0.20 2.34 -13.21
CA ALA A 67 -0.94 2.23 -12.32
C ALA A 67 -1.22 0.80 -11.84
N VAL A 68 -1.72 0.70 -10.60
CA VAL A 68 -2.17 -0.55 -9.99
C VAL A 68 -3.34 -0.29 -9.05
N THR A 69 -4.30 -1.21 -8.98
CA THR A 69 -5.37 -1.16 -8.00
C THR A 69 -5.01 -2.04 -6.81
N VAL A 70 -5.12 -1.49 -5.60
CA VAL A 70 -4.86 -2.19 -4.34
C VAL A 70 -6.12 -2.22 -3.49
N ASP A 71 -6.27 -3.28 -2.70
CA ASP A 71 -7.22 -3.31 -1.59
C ASP A 71 -6.62 -2.53 -0.41
N LEU A 72 -7.41 -1.63 0.18
CA LEU A 72 -7.03 -0.83 1.34
C LEU A 72 -7.25 -1.57 2.65
N ALA A 73 -8.06 -2.65 2.67
CA ALA A 73 -8.42 -3.46 3.82
C ALA A 73 -8.69 -2.65 5.10
N GLY A 74 -9.95 -2.40 5.39
CA GLY A 74 -10.39 -1.66 6.58
C GLY A 74 -11.80 -1.15 6.43
N GLU A 75 -12.39 -0.72 7.55
CA GLU A 75 -13.71 -0.08 7.57
C GLU A 75 -13.59 1.43 7.31
N GLY A 76 -14.59 2.00 6.64
CA GLY A 76 -14.66 3.44 6.38
C GLY A 76 -14.11 3.88 5.02
N CYS A 77 -13.79 5.18 4.93
CA CYS A 77 -13.47 5.86 3.67
C CYS A 77 -12.12 6.60 3.69
N ARG A 78 -11.58 6.88 4.89
CA ARG A 78 -10.42 7.76 5.07
C ARG A 78 -9.22 6.96 5.55
N PHE A 79 -8.12 7.07 4.81
CA PHE A 79 -6.91 6.29 5.04
C PHE A 79 -5.66 7.14 4.92
N ASP A 80 -4.63 6.75 5.67
CA ASP A 80 -3.26 7.24 5.45
C ASP A 80 -2.49 6.17 4.67
N LEU A 81 -1.79 6.58 3.61
CA LEU A 81 -1.02 5.68 2.75
C LEU A 81 0.46 6.03 2.81
N ARG A 82 1.30 5.04 3.09
CA ARG A 82 2.75 5.15 3.10
C ARG A 82 3.34 4.37 1.94
N PHE A 83 4.09 5.05 1.08
CA PHE A 83 4.75 4.46 -0.09
C PHE A 83 6.25 4.41 0.16
N THR A 84 6.85 3.25 -0.07
CA THR A 84 8.30 3.09 -0.09
C THR A 84 8.76 2.92 -1.53
N PHE A 85 9.73 3.73 -1.91
CA PHE A 85 10.34 3.73 -3.24
C PHE A 85 11.58 2.84 -3.26
N VAL A 86 11.97 2.43 -4.46
CA VAL A 86 13.13 1.55 -4.68
C VAL A 86 14.47 2.14 -4.24
N ASN A 87 14.55 3.46 -4.16
CA ASN A 87 15.72 4.19 -3.64
C ASN A 87 15.69 4.33 -2.11
N GLY A 88 14.76 3.69 -1.41
CA GLY A 88 14.63 3.69 0.05
C GLY A 88 13.88 4.90 0.63
N ARG A 89 13.46 5.85 -0.21
CA ARG A 89 12.67 7.00 0.26
C ARG A 89 11.24 6.58 0.56
N THR A 90 10.60 7.30 1.46
CA THR A 90 9.21 7.07 1.85
C THR A 90 8.38 8.34 1.73
N GLN A 91 7.14 8.22 1.25
CA GLN A 91 6.17 9.32 1.18
C GLN A 91 4.86 8.90 1.82
N VAL A 92 4.31 9.77 2.69
CA VAL A 92 3.02 9.54 3.34
C VAL A 92 1.98 10.51 2.76
N TYR A 93 0.83 9.97 2.37
CA TYR A 93 -0.36 10.70 1.99
C TYR A 93 -1.37 10.52 3.11
N GLN A 94 -1.70 11.60 3.79
CA GLN A 94 -2.68 11.58 4.87
C GLN A 94 -4.08 11.85 4.34
N ASP A 95 -5.08 11.33 5.05
CA ASP A 95 -6.49 11.65 4.88
C ASP A 95 -6.96 11.51 3.42
N VAL A 96 -6.65 10.36 2.81
CA VAL A 96 -7.11 10.02 1.47
C VAL A 96 -8.56 9.51 1.53
N ASP A 97 -9.47 10.18 0.81
CA ASP A 97 -10.88 9.76 0.70
C ASP A 97 -11.09 8.77 -0.47
N ALA A 98 -11.17 7.48 -0.14
CA ALA A 98 -11.42 6.42 -1.11
C ALA A 98 -12.91 6.29 -1.51
N CYS A 99 -13.82 7.03 -0.87
CA CYS A 99 -15.25 7.04 -1.21
C CYS A 99 -15.59 8.16 -2.18
N ARG A 100 -14.85 9.27 -2.14
CA ARG A 100 -14.99 10.38 -3.09
C ARG A 100 -14.26 10.16 -4.42
N GLY A 101 -13.24 9.30 -4.44
CA GLY A 101 -12.45 9.03 -5.62
C GLY A 101 -11.86 7.63 -5.65
N SER A 102 -11.64 7.10 -6.85
CA SER A 102 -11.08 5.77 -7.07
C SER A 102 -9.59 5.78 -7.43
N ARG A 103 -8.95 6.96 -7.48
CA ARG A 103 -7.54 7.08 -7.90
C ARG A 103 -6.76 8.04 -7.01
N LEU A 104 -5.51 7.68 -6.70
CA LEU A 104 -4.52 8.53 -6.04
C LEU A 104 -3.28 8.64 -6.92
N ALA A 105 -2.87 9.88 -7.23
CA ALA A 105 -1.65 10.14 -8.00
C ALA A 105 -0.48 10.45 -7.05
N ILE A 106 0.50 9.55 -7.01
CA ILE A 106 1.74 9.72 -6.25
C ILE A 106 2.62 10.73 -6.99
N GLN A 107 2.81 11.91 -6.43
CA GLN A 107 3.51 13.02 -7.07
C GLN A 107 5.03 12.89 -6.99
N PRO A 108 5.77 13.37 -8.01
CA PRO A 108 7.20 13.55 -7.89
C PRO A 108 7.54 14.51 -6.75
N TRP A 109 8.73 14.35 -6.20
CA TRP A 109 9.22 15.26 -5.17
C TRP A 109 9.49 16.64 -5.76
N PRO A 110 9.34 17.72 -4.98
CA PRO A 110 9.56 19.09 -5.47
C PRO A 110 10.92 19.27 -6.16
N GLN A 111 11.98 18.68 -5.61
CA GLN A 111 13.33 18.72 -6.18
C GLN A 111 13.45 18.01 -7.53
N ASP A 112 12.72 16.92 -7.73
CA ASP A 112 12.76 16.17 -8.99
C ASP A 112 12.08 16.97 -10.11
N ARG A 113 11.02 17.72 -9.79
CA ARG A 113 10.33 18.62 -10.73
C ARG A 113 11.22 19.77 -11.21
N ALA A 114 12.03 20.34 -10.32
CA ALA A 114 12.93 21.44 -10.65
C ALA A 114 14.05 21.02 -11.62
N GLY A 115 14.52 19.77 -11.52
CA GLY A 115 15.48 19.20 -12.47
C GLY A 115 14.93 19.02 -13.88
N GLN A 116 13.63 18.70 -14.02
CA GLN A 116 12.97 18.57 -15.32
C GLN A 116 12.65 19.91 -16.00
N ALA A 117 12.46 21.00 -15.25
CA ALA A 117 12.10 22.29 -15.82
C ALA A 117 13.25 22.99 -16.58
N ARG A 118 14.49 22.44 -16.56
CA ARG A 118 15.66 23.01 -17.27
C ARG A 118 16.33 22.04 -18.25
N PRO A 119 15.68 21.57 -19.34
CA PRO A 119 16.39 20.78 -20.36
C PRO A 119 17.19 21.64 -21.36
N ASP A 120 16.84 22.92 -21.54
CA ASP A 120 17.21 23.65 -22.77
C ASP A 120 18.48 24.52 -22.72
N LEU A 121 19.28 24.50 -21.63
CA LEU A 121 20.44 25.41 -21.53
C LEU A 121 21.81 24.78 -21.86
N ARG A 122 21.89 23.52 -22.33
CA ARG A 122 23.19 22.84 -22.53
C ARG A 122 23.54 22.37 -23.96
N VAL A 123 22.77 22.75 -24.98
CA VAL A 123 23.11 22.39 -26.38
C VAL A 123 23.76 23.55 -27.15
N ALA A 124 23.67 24.80 -26.68
CA ALA A 124 24.09 25.97 -27.46
C ALA A 124 25.60 26.32 -27.38
N ASP A 125 26.41 25.67 -26.54
CA ASP A 125 27.79 26.13 -26.26
C ASP A 125 28.89 25.26 -26.91
N GLN A 126 28.53 24.20 -27.66
CA GLN A 126 29.51 23.26 -28.24
C GLN A 126 29.76 23.43 -29.75
N GLN A 127 29.11 24.39 -30.42
CA GLN A 127 29.23 24.58 -31.87
C GLN A 127 29.92 25.91 -32.23
N ARG A 128 31.18 26.08 -31.85
CA ARG A 128 32.03 27.16 -32.39
C ARG A 128 33.27 26.54 -33.08
N PRO A 129 33.29 26.41 -34.41
CA PRO A 129 34.52 26.05 -35.12
C PRO A 129 35.54 27.20 -35.02
N ARG A 130 36.82 26.82 -34.92
CA ARG A 130 37.97 27.74 -34.99
C ARG A 130 38.23 28.19 -36.42
#